data_AF-A0A848LLX5-F1
#
_entry.id   AF-A0A848LLX5-F1
#
_cell.length_a   1.000
_cell.length_b   1.000
_cell.length_c   1.000
_cell.angle_alpha   90.00
_cell.angle_beta   90.00
_cell.angle_gamma   90.00
#
_symmetry.space_group_name_H-M   'P 1'
#
loop_
_entity.id
_entity.type
_entity.pdbx_description
1 polymer ?
#
loop_
_entity_poly.entity_id
_entity_poly.type
_entity_poly.pdbx_seq_one_letter_code
_entity_poly.pdbx_strand_id
1 'polypeptide(L)'
;MAQLKEQGGDTKALSTQIRTLSGQIGKTRVLRKGGGFMIGVLVCRCGTEIHAAMSGTETDGFRAAVQSLGWKLAGPVTSPLVNAMGPIPADEEQRLRNLSTTLPGKNNNPFGVCAAPKLIQSMQKAGHRPHLMTEQFYSPTDSQKKVRVRYRRNGKTVKHQFRDGDTVPSCRTCQSAVPCLLCGERPCP
;
A
#
# COMPACT_ATOMS: atom_id res chain seq x y z
N MET A 1 6.17 -25.39 25.01
CA MET A 1 6.60 -24.03 24.61
C MET A 1 7.34 -24.13 23.29
N ALA A 2 6.63 -24.00 22.16
CA ALA A 2 7.21 -24.11 20.83
C ALA A 2 7.70 -22.75 20.32
N GLN A 3 8.86 -22.78 19.66
CA GLN A 3 9.74 -21.66 19.36
C GLN A 3 9.19 -20.75 18.24
N LEU A 4 9.22 -19.44 18.51
CA LEU A 4 9.20 -18.37 17.51
C LEU A 4 10.51 -18.38 16.70
N LYS A 5 10.53 -19.07 15.55
CA LYS A 5 11.66 -19.06 14.61
C LYS A 5 11.20 -19.09 13.13
N GLU A 6 10.26 -18.22 12.75
CA GLU A 6 9.88 -18.04 11.33
C GLU A 6 9.59 -16.56 11.02
N GLN A 7 10.61 -15.69 11.03
CA GLN A 7 10.42 -14.27 10.62
C GLN A 7 11.43 -13.78 9.57
N GLY A 8 12.45 -14.59 9.23
CA GLY A 8 13.50 -14.22 8.27
C GLY A 8 13.27 -14.69 6.82
N GLY A 9 12.45 -15.72 6.60
CA GLY A 9 12.22 -16.31 5.27
C GLY A 9 11.26 -15.49 4.40
N ASP A 10 10.15 -15.04 4.99
CA ASP A 10 9.04 -14.43 4.25
C ASP A 10 9.36 -13.06 3.67
N THR A 11 10.23 -12.29 4.32
CA THR A 11 10.61 -10.94 3.84
C THR A 11 11.46 -11.00 2.58
N LYS A 12 12.33 -12.00 2.43
CA LYS A 12 13.14 -12.21 1.21
C LYS A 12 12.27 -12.65 0.03
N ALA A 13 11.33 -13.57 0.26
CA ALA A 13 10.38 -14.02 -0.75
C ALA A 13 9.51 -12.87 -1.26
N LEU A 14 8.96 -12.06 -0.34
CA LEU A 14 8.20 -10.87 -0.71
C LEU A 14 9.05 -9.86 -1.49
N SER A 15 10.27 -9.58 -1.04
CA SER A 15 11.16 -8.66 -1.76
C SER A 15 11.45 -9.11 -3.19
N THR A 16 11.49 -10.43 -3.42
CA THR A 16 11.67 -11.03 -4.75
C THR A 16 10.41 -10.87 -5.59
N GLN A 17 9.23 -11.15 -5.02
CA GLN A 17 7.94 -10.93 -5.69
C GLN A 17 7.74 -9.46 -6.09
N ILE A 18 8.10 -8.51 -5.22
CA ILE A 18 8.05 -7.09 -5.52
C ILE A 18 8.99 -6.74 -6.67
N ARG A 19 10.24 -7.24 -6.66
CA ARG A 19 11.16 -7.03 -7.80
C ARG A 19 10.59 -7.61 -9.08
N THR A 20 9.92 -8.75 -9.03
CA THR A 20 9.23 -9.34 -10.19
C THR A 20 8.10 -8.42 -10.68
N LEU A 21 7.27 -7.89 -9.78
CA LEU A 21 6.25 -6.89 -10.14
C LEU A 21 6.88 -5.65 -10.75
N SER A 22 7.87 -5.05 -10.09
CA SER A 22 8.55 -3.85 -10.57
C SER A 22 9.22 -4.09 -11.92
N GLY A 23 9.79 -5.27 -12.13
CA GLY A 23 10.33 -5.72 -13.41
C GLY A 23 9.27 -5.84 -14.51
N GLN A 24 8.11 -6.44 -14.21
CA GLN A 24 7.00 -6.55 -15.16
C GLN A 24 6.37 -5.19 -15.47
N ILE A 25 6.17 -4.34 -14.47
CA ILE A 25 5.66 -2.97 -14.64
C ILE A 25 6.61 -2.14 -15.51
N GLY A 26 7.92 -2.28 -15.31
CA GLY A 26 8.92 -1.66 -16.16
C GLY A 26 8.88 -2.11 -17.61
N LYS A 27 8.57 -3.39 -17.85
CA LYS A 27 8.38 -3.94 -19.21
C LYS A 27 7.06 -3.49 -19.84
N THR A 28 6.02 -3.31 -19.05
CA THR A 28 4.65 -3.03 -19.53
C THR A 28 4.41 -1.55 -19.90
N ARG A 29 5.47 -0.72 -19.99
CA ARG A 29 5.40 0.72 -20.34
C ARG A 29 4.18 1.41 -19.72
N VAL A 30 4.14 1.50 -18.39
CA VAL A 30 3.12 2.31 -17.70
C VAL A 30 3.43 3.79 -17.92
N LEU A 31 2.99 4.33 -19.05
CA LEU A 31 3.22 5.73 -19.42
C LEU A 31 2.09 6.60 -18.89
N ARG A 32 2.27 7.15 -17.69
CA ARG A 32 1.47 8.30 -17.23
C ARG A 32 2.26 9.58 -17.49
N LYS A 33 1.74 10.45 -18.37
CA LYS A 33 2.38 11.75 -18.66
C LYS A 33 2.40 12.63 -17.40
N GLY A 34 3.59 13.06 -16.97
CA GLY A 34 3.78 14.16 -16.01
C GLY A 34 3.70 13.84 -14.51
N GLY A 35 3.46 12.58 -14.09
CA GLY A 35 3.26 12.25 -12.67
C GLY A 35 3.90 10.93 -12.26
N GLY A 36 4.75 10.96 -11.24
CA GLY A 36 5.14 9.73 -10.55
C GLY A 36 4.01 9.22 -9.66
N PHE A 37 3.97 7.92 -9.40
CA PHE A 37 2.92 7.26 -8.61
C PHE A 37 3.52 6.19 -7.72
N MET A 38 2.78 5.83 -6.67
CA MET A 38 3.15 4.73 -5.78
C MET A 38 2.54 3.43 -6.31
N ILE A 39 3.30 2.35 -6.26
CA ILE A 39 2.83 0.98 -6.46
C ILE A 39 3.02 0.23 -5.15
N GLY A 40 2.00 -0.48 -4.70
CA GLY A 40 2.07 -1.30 -3.50
C GLY A 40 1.66 -2.74 -3.76
N VAL A 41 2.24 -3.64 -2.97
CA VAL A 41 1.91 -5.06 -2.92
C VAL A 41 1.64 -5.44 -1.48
N LEU A 42 0.59 -6.22 -1.27
CA LEU A 42 0.23 -6.77 0.03
C LEU A 42 0.03 -8.27 -0.09
N VAL A 43 0.72 -9.03 0.77
CA VAL A 43 0.58 -10.47 0.88
C VAL A 43 -0.22 -10.81 2.13
N CYS A 44 -1.13 -11.76 1.98
CA CYS A 44 -1.91 -12.31 3.08
C CYS A 44 -1.03 -13.17 4.01
N ARG A 45 -1.41 -13.26 5.29
CA ARG A 45 -0.73 -14.10 6.29
C ARG A 45 -0.72 -15.59 5.92
N CYS A 46 -1.73 -16.09 5.22
CA CYS A 46 -1.76 -17.48 4.75
C CYS A 46 -0.93 -17.71 3.47
N GLY A 47 -0.39 -16.65 2.85
CA GLY A 47 0.40 -16.75 1.63
C GLY A 47 -0.40 -17.07 0.35
N THR A 48 -1.71 -17.32 0.44
CA THR A 48 -2.53 -17.71 -0.72
C THR A 48 -3.00 -16.53 -1.57
N GLU A 49 -2.99 -15.31 -1.02
CA GLU A 49 -3.42 -14.11 -1.73
C GLU A 49 -2.37 -13.01 -1.77
N ILE A 50 -2.23 -12.42 -2.96
CA ILE A 50 -1.39 -11.26 -3.24
C ILE A 50 -2.25 -10.21 -3.92
N HIS A 51 -2.31 -9.02 -3.33
CA HIS A 51 -3.02 -7.88 -3.88
C HIS A 51 -2.02 -6.82 -4.31
N ALA A 52 -2.32 -6.13 -5.40
CA ALA A 52 -1.54 -5.01 -5.91
C ALA A 52 -2.42 -3.78 -6.14
N ALA A 53 -1.90 -2.60 -5.82
CA ALA A 53 -2.57 -1.32 -6.04
C ALA A 53 -1.58 -0.27 -6.53
N MET A 54 -2.11 0.76 -7.20
CA MET A 54 -1.36 1.99 -7.45
C MET A 54 -2.08 3.21 -6.88
N SER A 55 -1.32 4.25 -6.54
CA SER A 55 -1.88 5.52 -6.10
C SER A 55 -2.59 6.25 -7.24
N GLY A 56 -3.69 6.92 -6.93
CA GLY A 56 -4.53 7.57 -7.94
C GLY A 56 -5.29 6.54 -8.79
N THR A 57 -5.61 6.90 -10.02
CA THR A 57 -6.34 6.02 -10.96
C THR A 57 -5.42 4.97 -11.57
N GLU A 58 -5.91 3.73 -11.66
CA GLU A 58 -5.19 2.63 -12.27
C GLU A 58 -5.04 2.82 -13.79
N THR A 59 -3.85 2.55 -14.31
CA THR A 59 -3.56 2.54 -15.75
C THR A 59 -3.79 1.16 -16.36
N ASP A 60 -4.02 1.08 -17.67
CA ASP A 60 -4.18 -0.20 -18.37
C ASP A 60 -2.93 -1.08 -18.28
N GLY A 61 -1.75 -0.48 -18.42
CA GLY A 61 -0.48 -1.21 -18.27
C GLY A 61 -0.29 -1.79 -16.87
N PHE A 62 -0.72 -1.09 -15.82
CA PHE A 62 -0.69 -1.62 -14.46
C PHE A 62 -1.67 -2.79 -14.31
N ARG A 63 -2.91 -2.65 -14.80
CA ARG A 63 -3.92 -3.74 -14.77
C ARG A 63 -3.41 -5.00 -15.47
N ALA A 64 -2.85 -4.85 -16.66
CA ALA A 64 -2.30 -5.97 -17.44
C ALA A 64 -1.15 -6.66 -16.71
N ALA A 65 -0.24 -5.90 -16.10
CA ALA A 65 0.89 -6.47 -15.35
C ALA A 65 0.40 -7.27 -14.14
N VAL A 66 -0.53 -6.73 -13.34
CA VAL A 66 -1.11 -7.44 -12.18
C VAL A 66 -1.80 -8.74 -12.62
N GLN A 67 -2.57 -8.69 -13.70
CA GLN A 67 -3.25 -9.87 -14.26
C GLN A 67 -2.26 -10.94 -14.74
N SER A 68 -1.19 -10.55 -15.43
CA SER A 68 -0.16 -11.49 -15.93
C SER A 68 0.58 -12.25 -14.81
N LEU A 69 0.60 -11.68 -13.60
CA LEU A 69 1.21 -12.26 -12.41
C LEU A 69 0.24 -13.16 -11.63
N GLY A 70 -1.03 -13.23 -12.03
CA GLY A 70 -2.08 -13.94 -11.30
C GLY A 70 -2.45 -13.27 -9.97
N TRP A 71 -2.19 -11.97 -9.83
CA TRP A 71 -2.46 -11.23 -8.60
C TRP A 71 -3.81 -10.52 -8.65
N LYS A 72 -4.33 -10.16 -7.48
CA LYS A 72 -5.59 -9.42 -7.37
C LYS A 72 -5.34 -7.92 -7.47
N LEU A 73 -6.11 -7.25 -8.33
CA LEU A 73 -6.11 -5.80 -8.42
C LEU A 73 -6.97 -5.21 -7.30
N ALA A 74 -6.36 -4.43 -6.40
CA ALA A 74 -7.07 -3.73 -5.35
C ALA A 74 -7.64 -2.41 -5.90
N GLY A 75 -8.98 -2.30 -5.91
CA GLY A 75 -9.71 -1.15 -6.40
C GLY A 75 -9.81 0.03 -5.41
N PRO A 76 -10.67 1.02 -5.71
CA PRO A 76 -10.93 2.14 -4.83
C PRO A 76 -11.44 1.73 -3.45
N VAL A 77 -11.12 2.54 -2.43
CA VAL A 77 -11.61 2.33 -1.07
C VAL A 77 -13.08 2.73 -0.95
N THR A 78 -13.95 1.75 -0.76
CA THR A 78 -15.41 1.93 -0.63
C THR A 78 -15.88 1.76 0.82
N SER A 79 -17.02 2.38 1.16
CA SER A 79 -17.73 2.13 2.42
C SER A 79 -18.46 0.77 2.40
N PRO A 80 -18.70 0.15 3.56
CA PRO A 80 -18.06 0.48 4.83
C PRO A 80 -16.56 0.16 4.77
N LEU A 81 -15.76 0.89 5.55
CA LEU A 81 -14.40 0.47 5.85
C LEU A 81 -14.45 -0.76 6.75
N VAL A 82 -13.50 -1.67 6.58
CA VAL A 82 -13.38 -2.87 7.39
C VAL A 82 -12.02 -2.90 8.07
N ASN A 83 -11.92 -3.55 9.22
CA ASN A 83 -10.68 -4.01 9.83
C ASN A 83 -10.78 -5.51 10.13
N ALA A 84 -9.88 -6.07 10.96
CA ALA A 84 -9.96 -7.49 11.30
C ALA A 84 -11.19 -7.84 12.15
N MET A 85 -11.81 -6.86 12.83
CA MET A 85 -13.00 -7.03 13.66
C MET A 85 -14.31 -6.86 12.89
N GLY A 86 -14.26 -6.56 11.58
CA GLY A 86 -15.44 -6.30 10.74
C GLY A 86 -15.57 -4.83 10.33
N PRO A 87 -16.79 -4.35 10.03
CA PRO A 87 -17.02 -2.95 9.66
C PRO A 87 -16.58 -1.98 10.75
N ILE A 88 -15.88 -0.92 10.36
CA ILE A 88 -15.50 0.19 11.24
C ILE A 88 -16.75 1.06 11.51
N PRO A 89 -16.97 1.53 12.76
CA PRO A 89 -18.06 2.46 13.08
C PRO A 89 -18.07 3.70 12.18
N ALA A 90 -19.26 4.23 11.85
CA ALA A 90 -19.42 5.28 10.86
C ALA A 90 -18.73 6.61 11.26
N ASP A 91 -18.70 6.94 12.54
CA ASP A 91 -18.00 8.10 13.10
C ASP A 91 -16.47 7.98 12.94
N GLU A 92 -15.93 6.79 13.22
CA GLU A 92 -14.52 6.48 13.04
C GLU A 92 -14.14 6.44 11.56
N GLU A 93 -14.97 5.86 10.69
CA GLU A 93 -14.78 5.90 9.25
C GLU A 93 -14.75 7.35 8.74
N GLN A 94 -15.69 8.19 9.18
CA GLN A 94 -15.73 9.59 8.82
C GLN A 94 -14.47 10.34 9.30
N ARG A 95 -13.99 10.03 10.51
CA ARG A 95 -12.72 10.56 11.04
C ARG A 95 -11.54 10.18 10.14
N LEU A 96 -11.44 8.91 9.74
CA LEU A 96 -10.38 8.41 8.84
C LEU A 96 -10.42 9.10 7.47
N ARG A 97 -11.61 9.28 6.89
CA ARG A 97 -11.82 9.97 5.61
C ARG A 97 -11.37 11.43 5.67
N ASN A 98 -11.58 12.09 6.81
CA ASN A 98 -11.23 13.50 7.03
C ASN A 98 -9.78 13.73 7.46
N LEU A 99 -8.94 12.70 7.62
CA LEU A 99 -7.56 12.87 8.07
C LEU A 99 -6.74 13.84 7.22
N SER A 100 -6.99 13.90 5.91
CA SER A 100 -6.25 14.81 5.03
C SER A 100 -6.48 16.30 5.36
N THR A 101 -7.67 16.66 5.85
CA THR A 101 -8.03 18.04 6.20
C THR A 101 -7.76 18.35 7.67
N THR A 102 -7.79 17.35 8.55
CA THR A 102 -7.62 17.55 10.01
C THR A 102 -6.17 17.39 10.48
N LEU A 103 -5.32 16.66 9.76
CA LEU A 103 -3.91 16.53 10.12
C LEU A 103 -3.13 17.82 9.83
N PRO A 104 -2.16 18.21 10.69
CA PRO A 104 -1.37 19.41 10.45
C PRO A 104 -0.59 19.34 9.12
N GLY A 105 -0.18 20.50 8.62
CA GLY A 105 0.63 20.62 7.40
C GLY A 105 -0.20 20.94 6.16
N LYS A 106 0.50 21.20 5.05
CA LYS A 106 -0.13 21.51 3.75
C LYS A 106 -0.08 20.27 2.85
N ASN A 107 -1.09 20.11 1.99
CA ASN A 107 -1.14 19.11 0.92
C ASN A 107 -1.06 17.66 1.43
N ASN A 108 -1.79 17.31 2.49
CA ASN A 108 -1.97 15.91 2.85
C ASN A 108 -2.79 15.20 1.75
N ASN A 109 -2.40 13.99 1.39
CA ASN A 109 -3.15 13.21 0.42
C ASN A 109 -4.51 12.80 1.00
N PRO A 110 -5.62 12.88 0.24
CA PRO A 110 -6.92 12.36 0.67
C PRO A 110 -6.83 10.88 1.05
N PHE A 111 -7.61 10.45 2.03
CA PHE A 111 -7.69 9.04 2.39
C PHE A 111 -8.22 8.21 1.21
N GLY A 112 -7.67 7.00 1.01
CA GLY A 112 -8.08 6.09 -0.07
C GLY A 112 -7.40 6.30 -1.42
N VAL A 113 -6.66 7.40 -1.63
CA VAL A 113 -5.94 7.63 -2.91
C VAL A 113 -4.60 6.91 -2.99
N CYS A 114 -4.00 6.58 -1.85
CA CYS A 114 -2.73 5.84 -1.77
C CYS A 114 -2.94 4.35 -1.99
N ALA A 115 -1.87 3.63 -2.35
CA ALA A 115 -1.93 2.19 -2.58
C ALA A 115 -2.24 1.41 -1.28
N ALA A 116 -1.59 1.76 -0.16
CA ALA A 116 -1.78 1.07 1.12
C ALA A 116 -3.25 0.93 1.59
N PRO A 117 -4.08 1.99 1.66
CA PRO A 117 -5.49 1.85 2.04
C PRO A 117 -6.28 0.94 1.08
N LYS A 118 -6.05 1.04 -0.24
CA LYS A 118 -6.70 0.18 -1.23
C LYS A 118 -6.37 -1.29 -0.98
N LEU A 119 -5.09 -1.59 -0.78
CA LEU A 119 -4.59 -2.95 -0.51
C LEU A 119 -5.21 -3.54 0.75
N ILE A 120 -5.15 -2.81 1.86
CA ILE A 120 -5.64 -3.29 3.15
C ILE A 120 -7.15 -3.55 3.08
N GLN A 121 -7.91 -2.61 2.51
CA GLN A 121 -9.36 -2.76 2.38
C GLN A 121 -9.75 -3.89 1.42
N SER A 122 -9.05 -4.04 0.30
CA SER A 122 -9.27 -5.15 -0.63
C SER A 122 -9.03 -6.50 0.04
N MET A 123 -7.88 -6.65 0.71
CA MET A 123 -7.52 -7.88 1.44
C MET A 123 -8.53 -8.17 2.56
N GLN A 124 -8.95 -7.13 3.30
CA GLN A 124 -9.87 -7.32 4.41
C GLN A 124 -11.30 -7.61 3.97
N LYS A 125 -11.77 -7.04 2.87
CA LYS A 125 -13.08 -7.38 2.31
C LYS A 125 -13.10 -8.80 1.72
N ALA A 126 -11.96 -9.31 1.29
CA ALA A 126 -11.80 -10.68 0.84
C ALA A 126 -11.69 -11.73 1.97
N GLY A 127 -11.86 -11.35 3.24
CA GLY A 127 -11.72 -12.30 4.37
C GLY A 127 -10.27 -12.60 4.77
N HIS A 128 -9.27 -12.13 4.01
CA HIS A 128 -7.86 -12.38 4.26
C HIS A 128 -7.20 -11.42 5.25
N ARG A 129 -6.09 -11.84 5.84
CA ARG A 129 -5.35 -11.05 6.83
C ARG A 129 -4.12 -10.41 6.21
N PRO A 130 -4.01 -9.06 6.16
CA PRO A 130 -2.78 -8.38 5.77
C PRO A 130 -1.59 -8.87 6.60
N HIS A 131 -0.47 -9.22 5.97
CA HIS A 131 0.74 -9.66 6.66
C HIS A 131 1.95 -8.80 6.32
N LEU A 132 2.35 -8.77 5.06
CA LEU A 132 3.52 -8.03 4.62
C LEU A 132 3.18 -7.12 3.44
N MET A 133 3.51 -5.83 3.58
CA MET A 133 3.21 -4.79 2.61
C MET A 133 4.48 -4.03 2.22
N THR A 134 4.57 -3.63 0.96
CA THR A 134 5.53 -2.64 0.50
C THR A 134 4.86 -1.57 -0.35
N GLU A 135 5.52 -0.42 -0.49
CA GLU A 135 5.20 0.60 -1.50
C GLU A 135 6.50 1.11 -2.15
N GLN A 136 6.53 1.17 -3.49
CA GLN A 136 7.63 1.76 -4.27
C GLN A 136 7.15 2.97 -5.07
N PHE A 137 8.01 3.98 -5.19
CA PHE A 137 7.75 5.14 -6.04
C PHE A 137 8.18 4.84 -7.47
N TYR A 138 7.32 5.20 -8.43
CA TYR A 138 7.54 4.94 -9.84
C TYR A 138 7.34 6.22 -10.66
N SER A 139 8.33 6.58 -11.48
CA SER A 139 8.37 7.76 -12.35
C SER A 139 9.14 7.44 -13.64
N PRO A 140 8.61 6.56 -14.50
CA PRO A 140 9.35 5.99 -15.63
C PRO A 140 9.66 7.01 -16.73
N THR A 141 8.89 8.09 -16.79
CA THR A 141 9.06 9.15 -17.81
C THR A 141 9.96 10.29 -17.35
N ASP A 142 10.35 10.32 -16.08
CA ASP A 142 11.17 11.39 -15.49
C ASP A 142 12.02 10.79 -14.37
N SER A 143 13.24 10.40 -14.72
CA SER A 143 14.22 9.80 -13.80
C SER A 143 14.79 10.80 -12.78
N GLN A 144 14.63 12.11 -13.03
CA GLN A 144 15.03 13.16 -12.09
C GLN A 144 13.95 13.44 -11.05
N LYS A 145 12.72 12.96 -11.28
CA LYS A 145 11.62 13.14 -10.36
C LYS A 145 11.92 12.44 -9.03
N LYS A 146 11.70 13.19 -7.96
CA LYS A 146 11.81 12.69 -6.59
C LYS A 146 10.55 12.99 -5.81
N VAL A 147 10.16 12.07 -4.95
CA VAL A 147 9.09 12.30 -3.98
C VAL A 147 9.68 12.60 -2.61
N ARG A 148 9.21 13.68 -1.97
CA ARG A 148 9.64 14.06 -0.62
C ARG A 148 8.63 13.56 0.40
N VAL A 149 9.06 12.69 1.30
CA VAL A 149 8.19 12.14 2.35
C VAL A 149 8.72 12.48 3.72
N ARG A 150 7.80 12.81 4.62
CA ARG A 150 8.05 13.00 6.05
C ARG A 150 7.59 11.76 6.80
N TYR A 151 8.48 11.13 7.57
CA TYR A 151 8.17 9.91 8.31
C TYR A 151 8.94 9.84 9.63
N ARG A 152 8.51 8.96 10.55
CA ARG A 152 9.23 8.69 11.80
C ARG A 152 10.28 7.61 11.58
N ARG A 153 11.52 7.89 12.02
CA ARG A 153 12.64 6.94 12.08
C ARG A 153 13.30 7.08 13.45
N ASN A 154 13.36 5.99 14.22
CA ASN A 154 13.94 5.97 15.57
C ASN A 154 13.37 7.09 16.47
N GLY A 155 12.03 7.24 16.48
CA GLY A 155 11.33 8.28 17.24
C GLY A 155 11.42 9.70 16.67
N LYS A 156 12.32 9.96 15.71
CA LYS A 156 12.51 11.30 15.13
C LYS A 156 11.77 11.45 13.81
N THR A 157 11.22 12.64 13.58
CA THR A 157 10.59 12.98 12.30
C THR A 157 11.68 13.39 11.31
N VAL A 158 11.82 12.64 10.22
CA VAL A 158 12.78 12.93 9.14
C VAL A 158 12.06 13.30 7.86
N LYS A 159 12.69 14.10 7.02
CA LYS A 159 12.26 14.38 5.64
C LYS A 159 13.32 13.80 4.70
N HIS A 160 12.90 12.96 3.77
CA HIS A 160 13.80 12.35 2.79
C HIS A 160 13.22 12.44 1.38
N GLN A 161 14.10 12.41 0.37
CA GLN A 161 13.73 12.39 -1.04
C GLN A 161 14.01 11.00 -1.60
N PHE A 162 13.01 10.43 -2.27
CA PHE A 162 13.05 9.11 -2.87
C PHE A 162 12.99 9.24 -4.38
N ARG A 163 13.76 8.43 -5.09
CA ARG A 163 13.86 8.35 -6.55
C ARG A 163 12.97 7.24 -7.08
N ASP A 164 12.85 7.18 -8.40
CA ASP A 164 12.23 6.04 -9.09
C ASP A 164 12.81 4.70 -8.61
N GLY A 165 11.95 3.74 -8.31
CA GLY A 165 12.28 2.41 -7.80
C GLY A 165 12.52 2.33 -6.29
N ASP A 166 12.64 3.46 -5.57
CA ASP A 166 12.85 3.43 -4.13
C ASP A 166 11.60 2.93 -3.37
N THR A 167 11.83 2.14 -2.32
CA THR A 167 10.80 1.84 -1.32
C THR A 167 10.53 3.09 -0.49
N VAL A 168 9.29 3.57 -0.47
CA VAL A 168 8.92 4.83 0.17
C VAL A 168 8.01 4.56 1.36
N PRO A 169 8.24 5.18 2.52
CA PRO A 169 7.34 5.09 3.65
C PRO A 169 5.99 5.75 3.33
N SER A 170 4.94 5.32 4.00
CA SER A 170 3.59 5.83 3.78
C SER A 170 3.50 7.35 3.99
N CYS A 171 2.57 8.02 3.30
CA CYS A 171 2.31 9.44 3.51
C CYS A 171 1.75 9.73 4.91
N ARG A 172 1.71 11.00 5.33
CA ARG A 172 1.24 11.40 6.66
C ARG A 172 -0.18 10.89 6.96
N THR A 173 -1.11 11.04 6.02
CA THR A 173 -2.49 10.53 6.15
C THR A 173 -2.50 9.03 6.42
N CYS A 174 -1.72 8.26 5.65
CA CYS A 174 -1.66 6.80 5.80
C CYS A 174 -0.93 6.37 7.08
N GLN A 175 0.10 7.09 7.53
CA GLN A 175 0.74 6.83 8.84
C GLN A 175 -0.25 6.93 10.01
N SER A 176 -1.27 7.79 9.88
CA SER A 176 -2.35 7.91 10.87
C SER A 176 -3.50 6.92 10.65
N ALA A 177 -3.84 6.60 9.39
CA ALA A 177 -5.01 5.78 9.07
C ALA A 177 -4.74 4.27 9.13
N VAL A 178 -3.60 3.82 8.59
CA VAL A 178 -3.28 2.40 8.41
C VAL A 178 -3.32 1.60 9.72
N PRO A 179 -2.81 2.10 10.86
CA PRO A 179 -2.93 1.38 12.12
C PRO A 179 -4.37 0.99 12.48
N CYS A 180 -5.33 1.91 12.30
CA CYS A 180 -6.76 1.66 12.57
C CYS A 180 -7.35 0.58 11.65
N LEU A 181 -6.89 0.51 10.39
CA LEU A 181 -7.32 -0.52 9.44
C LEU A 181 -6.75 -1.90 9.78
N LEU A 182 -5.58 -1.96 10.41
CA LEU A 182 -4.90 -3.22 10.75
C LEU A 182 -5.26 -3.76 12.14
N CYS A 183 -6.05 -3.03 12.94
CA CYS A 183 -6.44 -3.45 14.28
C CYS A 183 -7.25 -4.75 14.28
N GLY A 184 -6.97 -5.60 15.26
CA GLY A 184 -7.67 -6.86 15.54
C GLY A 184 -6.97 -8.11 15.00
N GLU A 185 -7.54 -9.26 15.35
CA GLU A 185 -7.12 -10.59 14.90
C GLU A 185 -8.33 -11.29 14.27
N ARG A 186 -8.14 -11.89 13.09
CA ARG A 186 -9.12 -12.82 12.51
C ARG A 186 -8.42 -13.94 11.75
N PRO A 187 -9.00 -15.15 11.72
CA PRO A 187 -8.50 -16.23 10.86
C PRO A 187 -8.68 -15.87 9.38
N CYS A 188 -7.83 -16.44 8.54
CA CYS A 188 -8.08 -16.44 7.09
C CYS A 188 -9.13 -17.52 6.77
N PRO A 189 -9.93 -17.34 5.71
CA PRO A 189 -10.82 -18.39 5.21
C PRO A 189 -10.03 -19.61 4.73
#